data_AF-A0A9P0QBB6-F1
#
_entry.id   AF-A0A9P0QBB6-F1
#
_cell.length_a   1.000
_cell.length_b   1.000
_cell.length_c   1.000
_cell.angle_alpha   90.00
_cell.angle_beta   90.00
_cell.angle_gamma   90.00
#
_symmetry.space_group_name_H-M   'P 1'
#
loop_
_entity.id
_entity.type
_entity.pdbx_description
1 polymer ?
#
loop_
_entity_poly.entity_id
_entity_poly.type
_entity_poly.pdbx_seq_one_letter_code
_entity_poly.pdbx_strand_id
1 'polypeptide(L)' 'MLIGLSGYLTGYDGKFAFDKPGDKYENTSYLGMRLFCTALGATVVPLTFLTVEEMTHSVNSALYASLLILFGK' A
#
# COMPACT_ATOMS: atom_id res chain seq x y z
N MET A 1 10.39 -6.66 -7.36
CA MET A 1 10.44 -7.70 -6.30
C MET A 1 10.37 -7.09 -4.87
N LEU A 2 9.53 -6.07 -4.63
CA LEU A 2 9.43 -5.43 -3.29
C LEU A 2 8.61 -6.26 -2.28
N ILE A 3 7.58 -6.96 -2.75
CA ILE A 3 6.75 -7.84 -1.92
C ILE A 3 7.56 -9.04 -1.40
N GLY A 4 8.50 -9.57 -2.20
CA GLY A 4 9.41 -10.64 -1.74
C GLY A 4 10.37 -10.16 -0.65
N LEU A 5 10.87 -8.92 -0.78
CA LEU A 5 11.70 -8.28 0.24
C LEU A 5 10.90 -7.97 1.52
N SER A 6 9.66 -7.51 1.40
CA SER A 6 8.79 -7.33 2.58
C SER A 6 8.52 -8.67 3.26
N GLY A 7 8.29 -9.73 2.48
CA GLY A 7 8.20 -11.11 2.99
C GLY A 7 9.43 -11.49 3.81
N TYR A 8 10.63 -11.33 3.23
CA TYR A 8 11.89 -11.63 3.91
C TYR A 8 12.05 -10.83 5.22
N LEU A 9 11.80 -9.52 5.21
CA LEU A 9 11.89 -8.67 6.41
C LEU A 9 10.88 -9.06 7.50
N THR A 10 9.76 -9.65 7.12
CA THR A 10 8.67 -10.05 8.03
C THR A 10 8.76 -11.51 8.49
N GLY A 11 9.87 -12.19 8.17
CA GLY A 11 10.12 -13.58 8.58
C GLY A 11 9.39 -14.62 7.73
N TYR A 12 9.07 -14.31 6.47
CA TYR A 12 8.43 -15.26 5.57
C TYR A 12 9.46 -16.21 4.94
N ASP A 13 9.30 -17.51 5.22
CA ASP A 13 10.22 -18.60 4.85
C ASP A 13 10.00 -19.13 3.41
N GLY A 14 9.13 -18.51 2.61
CA GLY A 14 8.89 -18.89 1.20
C GLY A 14 8.12 -20.19 0.97
N LYS A 15 7.78 -20.94 2.04
CA LYS A 15 7.17 -22.28 1.97
C LYS A 15 5.70 -22.31 1.55
N PHE A 16 4.98 -21.18 1.63
CA PHE A 16 3.55 -21.14 1.35
C PHE A 16 3.28 -20.68 -0.10
N ALA A 17 2.87 -21.60 -0.97
CA ALA A 17 2.51 -21.23 -2.34
C ALA A 17 1.14 -20.54 -2.36
N PHE A 18 1.10 -19.25 -2.74
CA PHE A 18 -0.14 -18.48 -2.92
C PHE A 18 -0.81 -18.81 -4.26
N ASP A 19 -1.16 -20.08 -4.50
CA ASP A 19 -1.68 -20.56 -5.79
C ASP A 19 -3.20 -20.51 -5.90
N LYS A 20 -3.93 -20.82 -4.82
CA LYS A 20 -5.40 -20.86 -4.83
C LYS A 20 -6.01 -19.78 -3.93
N PRO A 21 -6.97 -18.99 -4.46
CA PRO A 21 -7.71 -18.05 -3.63
C PRO A 21 -8.62 -18.81 -2.66
N GLY A 22 -8.49 -18.54 -1.36
CA GLY A 22 -9.31 -19.14 -0.31
C GLY A 22 -8.59 -20.14 0.59
N ASP A 23 -7.33 -20.48 0.28
CA ASP A 23 -6.51 -21.29 1.18
C ASP A 23 -6.27 -20.57 2.51
N LYS A 24 -6.44 -21.31 3.61
CA LYS A 24 -6.19 -20.77 4.94
C LYS A 24 -4.69 -20.52 5.09
N TYR A 25 -4.35 -19.28 5.42
CA TYR A 25 -3.01 -18.90 5.82
C TYR A 25 -2.73 -19.58 7.17
N GLU A 26 -1.94 -20.66 7.17
CA GLU A 26 -1.60 -21.41 8.38
C GLU A 26 -0.72 -20.58 9.33
N ASN A 27 0.58 -20.89 9.43
CA ASN A 27 1.57 -20.12 10.21
C ASN A 27 2.31 -19.07 9.35
N THR A 28 1.73 -18.70 8.21
CA THR A 28 2.37 -17.78 7.27
C THR A 28 2.28 -16.34 7.77
N SER A 29 3.41 -15.64 7.87
CA SER A 29 3.48 -14.20 8.17
C SER A 29 2.95 -13.35 7.01
N TYR A 30 1.63 -13.36 6.80
CA TYR A 30 0.96 -12.59 5.74
C TYR A 30 0.67 -11.15 6.17
N LEU A 31 0.60 -10.89 7.49
CA LEU A 31 0.28 -9.59 8.05
C LEU A 31 1.32 -8.54 7.66
N GLY A 32 2.61 -8.90 7.71
CA GLY A 32 3.70 -8.00 7.36
C GLY A 32 3.68 -7.57 5.89
N MET A 33 3.38 -8.50 4.98
CA MET A 33 3.21 -8.19 3.55
C MET A 33 2.02 -7.26 3.32
N ARG A 34 0.91 -7.46 4.03
CA ARG A 34 -0.26 -6.57 3.95
C ARG A 34 0.07 -5.18 4.46
N LEU A 35 0.68 -5.08 5.64
CA LEU A 35 1.09 -3.81 6.22
C LEU A 35 2.03 -3.04 5.29
N PHE A 36 2.97 -3.71 4.63
CA PHE A 36 3.87 -3.08 3.67
C PHE A 36 3.10 -2.48 2.47
N CYS A 37 2.21 -3.25 1.86
CA CYS A 37 1.39 -2.76 0.75
C CYS A 37 0.44 -1.63 1.18
N THR A 38 -0.16 -1.74 2.37
CA THR A 38 -1.03 -0.70 2.93
C THR A 38 -0.26 0.56 3.26
N ALA A 39 0.96 0.48 3.80
CA ALA A 39 1.79 1.64 4.09
C ALA A 39 2.20 2.39 2.82
N LEU A 40 2.61 1.65 1.77
CA LEU A 40 2.90 2.23 0.46
C LEU A 40 1.65 2.91 -0.12
N GLY A 41 0.50 2.24 -0.10
CA GLY A 41 -0.77 2.80 -0.57
C GLY A 41 -1.22 4.03 0.23
N ALA A 42 -1.10 4.01 1.55
CA ALA A 42 -1.43 5.13 2.42
C ALA A 42 -0.55 6.35 2.18
N THR A 43 0.72 6.13 1.78
CA THR A 43 1.67 7.22 1.46
C THR A 43 1.33 7.92 0.14
N VAL A 44 0.58 7.28 -0.77
CA VAL A 44 0.14 7.90 -2.04
C VAL A 44 -0.75 9.12 -1.80
N VAL A 45 -1.60 9.10 -0.76
CA VAL A 45 -2.54 10.19 -0.44
C VAL A 45 -1.81 11.51 -0.11
N PRO A 46 -0.88 11.57 0.86
CA PRO A 46 -0.14 12.80 1.15
C PRO A 46 0.79 13.20 0.00
N LEU A 47 1.39 12.25 -0.72
CA LEU A 47 2.20 12.58 -1.91
C LEU A 47 1.37 13.26 -3.00
N THR A 48 0.12 12.83 -3.19
CA THR A 48 -0.80 13.47 -4.14
C THR A 48 -1.12 14.89 -3.73
N PHE A 49 -1.38 15.13 -2.44
CA PHE A 49 -1.62 16.48 -1.94
C PHE A 49 -0.44 17.41 -2.28
N LEU A 50 0.79 16.99 -1.94
CA LEU A 50 2.00 17.77 -2.22
C LEU A 50 2.21 17.99 -3.72
N THR A 51 1.99 16.96 -4.53
CA THR A 51 2.17 17.05 -6.00
C THR A 51 1.19 18.05 -6.61
N VAL A 52 -0.08 18.01 -6.20
CA VAL A 52 -1.12 18.91 -6.75
C VAL A 52 -0.97 20.32 -6.20
N GLU A 53 -0.55 20.48 -4.95
CA GLU A 53 -0.20 21.78 -4.37
C GLU A 53 0.92 22.45 -5.16
N GLU A 54 2.00 21.71 -5.46
CA GLU A 54 3.13 22.24 -6.24
C GLU A 54 2.73 22.60 -7.68
N MET A 55 1.84 21.82 -8.30
CA MET A 55 1.39 22.07 -9.68
C MET A 55 0.38 23.22 -9.80
N THR A 56 -0.50 23.38 -8.81
CA THR A 56 -1.65 24.31 -8.90
C THR A 56 -1.51 25.53 -8.01
N HIS A 57 -0.55 25.54 -7.08
CA HIS A 57 -0.36 26.55 -6.03
C HIS A 57 -1.64 26.87 -5.23
N SER A 58 -2.58 25.93 -5.20
CA SER A 58 -3.88 26.09 -4.56
C SER A 58 -4.16 24.93 -3.63
N VAL A 59 -4.34 25.27 -2.35
CA VAL A 59 -4.60 24.30 -1.27
C VAL A 59 -5.95 23.61 -1.47
N ASN A 60 -6.95 24.31 -2.01
CA ASN A 60 -8.28 23.76 -2.24
C ASN A 60 -8.25 22.64 -3.30
N SER A 61 -7.55 22.85 -4.42
CA SER A 61 -7.39 21.84 -5.47
C SER A 61 -6.59 20.63 -4.97
N ALA A 62 -5.54 20.85 -4.20
CA ALA A 62 -4.77 19.79 -3.56
C ALA A 62 -5.62 18.94 -2.59
N LEU A 63 -6.48 19.58 -1.80
CA LEU A 63 -7.42 18.91 -0.90
C LEU A 63 -8.44 18.05 -1.65
N TYR A 64 -9.07 18.58 -2.71
CA TYR A 64 -10.02 17.81 -3.50
C TYR A 64 -9.34 16.63 -4.20
N ALA A 65 -8.14 16.81 -4.74
CA ALA A 65 -7.40 15.73 -5.39
C ALA A 65 -7.01 14.61 -4.42
N SER A 66 -6.51 14.94 -3.23
CA SER A 66 -6.15 13.93 -2.22
C SER A 66 -7.38 13.20 -1.67
N LEU A 67 -8.51 13.90 -1.47
CA LEU A 67 -9.79 13.29 -1.07
C LEU A 67 -10.34 12.35 -2.14
N LEU A 68 -10.23 12.72 -3.43
CA LEU A 68 -10.64 11.86 -4.54
C LEU A 68 -9.81 10.58 -4.61
N ILE A 69 -8.52 10.62 -4.27
CA ILE A 69 -7.69 9.40 -4.21
C ILE A 69 -7.96 8.59 -2.94
N LEU A 70 -8.21 9.24 -1.81
CA LEU A 70 -8.50 8.56 -0.54
C LEU A 70 -9.83 7.79 -0.58
N PHE A 71 -10.87 8.38 -1.17
CA PHE A 71 -12.21 7.79 -1.26
C PHE A 71 -12.57 7.27 -2.65
N GLY A 72 -11.67 7.41 -3.61
CA GLY A 72 -11.81 6.88 -4.96
C GLY A 72 -11.92 5.36 -4.91
N LYS A 73 -13.03 4.86 -5.43
CA LYS A 73 -13.35 3.43 -5.44
C LYS A 73 -12.70 2.73 -6.63
#